data_AF-A0A8S3Q6X2-F1
#
_entry.id   AF-A0A8S3Q6X2-F1
#
_cell.length_a   1.000
_cell.length_b   1.000
_cell.length_c   1.000
_cell.angle_alpha   90.00
_cell.angle_beta   90.00
_cell.angle_gamma   90.00
#
_symmetry.space_group_name_H-M   'P 1'
#
loop_
_entity.id
_entity.type
_entity.pdbx_description
1 polymer ?
#
loop_
_entity_poly.entity_id
_entity_poly.type
_entity_poly.pdbx_seq_one_letter_code
_entity_poly.pdbx_strand_id
1 'polypeptide(L)'
;MDIFEALQDLEAKYDFIFKEKQKLARVSATFLGEKQTDKSIPARIIEGEFSIVFSSPEAALNKGPWRRCITQGVFHDNLKAVVIDEAHCITQWGGEFRKEYSHLGELRSVVPKKTTFVTLTATATRSIKKDIMKTLDMDMKKTCIISVIPERPNLSYYVQKSSKIWQI
;
A
#
# COMPACT_ATOMS: atom_id res chain seq x y z
N MET A 1 4.21 -33.49 10.20
CA MET A 1 3.39 -32.43 9.59
C MET A 1 4.37 -31.38 9.12
N ASP A 2 4.57 -31.32 7.81
CA ASP A 2 5.64 -30.53 7.23
C ASP A 2 5.29 -29.04 7.35
N ILE A 3 6.24 -28.20 7.75
CA ILE A 3 6.01 -26.76 7.97
C ILE A 3 5.46 -26.10 6.69
N PHE A 4 5.81 -26.66 5.53
CA PHE A 4 5.34 -26.23 4.22
C PHE A 4 3.84 -26.44 3.98
N GLU A 5 3.29 -27.60 4.35
CA GLU A 5 1.85 -27.86 4.24
C GLU A 5 1.05 -26.95 5.18
N ALA A 6 1.54 -26.76 6.40
CA ALA A 6 0.90 -25.89 7.38
C ALA A 6 0.87 -24.42 6.92
N LEU A 7 1.89 -23.96 6.19
CA LEU A 7 1.94 -22.61 5.61
C LEU A 7 0.97 -22.46 4.43
N GLN A 8 0.88 -23.44 3.53
CA GLN A 8 -0.09 -23.43 2.43
C GLN A 8 -1.55 -23.43 2.93
N ASP A 9 -1.84 -24.24 3.95
CA ASP A 9 -3.15 -24.27 4.59
C ASP A 9 -3.48 -22.94 5.27
N LEU A 10 -2.48 -22.28 5.87
CA LEU A 10 -2.66 -20.96 6.47
C LEU A 10 -2.99 -19.91 5.39
N GLU A 11 -2.23 -19.87 4.30
CA GLU A 11 -2.46 -18.96 3.17
C GLU A 11 -3.85 -19.16 2.56
N ALA A 12 -4.24 -20.41 2.28
CA ALA A 12 -5.56 -20.73 1.74
C ALA A 12 -6.69 -20.30 2.69
N LYS A 13 -6.51 -20.48 4.00
CA LYS A 13 -7.47 -20.06 5.02
C LYS A 13 -7.56 -18.54 5.13
N TYR A 14 -6.44 -17.82 5.01
CA TYR A 14 -6.41 -16.36 4.94
C TYR A 14 -7.13 -15.84 3.70
N ASP A 15 -6.86 -16.42 2.53
CA ASP A 15 -7.54 -16.07 1.28
C ASP A 15 -9.05 -16.30 1.35
N PHE A 16 -9.47 -17.41 1.98
CA PHE A 16 -10.88 -17.69 2.20
C PHE A 16 -11.53 -16.64 3.11
N ILE A 17 -10.93 -16.38 4.28
CA ILE A 17 -11.44 -15.37 5.23
C ILE A 17 -11.46 -13.98 4.58
N PHE A 18 -10.46 -13.65 3.78
CA PHE A 18 -10.37 -12.38 3.06
C PHE A 18 -11.50 -12.23 2.04
N LYS A 19 -11.77 -13.28 1.23
CA LYS A 19 -12.89 -13.29 0.28
C LYS A 19 -14.26 -13.23 0.97
N GLU A 20 -14.45 -13.96 2.06
CA GLU A 20 -15.67 -13.92 2.88
C GLU A 20 -15.90 -12.53 3.47
N LYS A 21 -14.86 -11.92 4.06
CA LYS A 21 -14.94 -10.56 4.61
C LYS A 21 -15.22 -9.49 3.55
N GLN A 22 -14.64 -9.62 2.35
CA GLN A 22 -14.98 -8.75 1.21
C GLN A 22 -16.47 -8.83 0.86
N LYS A 23 -17.00 -10.06 0.79
CA LYS A 23 -18.40 -10.32 0.47
C LYS A 23 -19.36 -9.75 1.52
N LEU A 24 -19.04 -9.93 2.80
CA LEU A 24 -19.78 -9.38 3.94
C LEU A 24 -19.73 -7.85 4.00
N ALA A 25 -18.58 -7.25 3.67
CA ALA A 25 -18.40 -5.80 3.68
C ALA A 25 -18.96 -5.09 2.45
N ARG A 26 -19.43 -5.82 1.42
CA ARG A 26 -19.75 -5.28 0.08
C ARG A 26 -18.58 -4.53 -0.56
N VAL A 27 -17.35 -4.87 -0.19
CA VAL A 27 -16.13 -4.26 -0.72
C VAL A 27 -15.46 -5.28 -1.62
N SER A 28 -15.44 -5.02 -2.92
CA SER A 28 -14.68 -5.80 -3.89
C SER A 28 -13.24 -5.30 -3.91
N ALA A 29 -12.26 -6.18 -3.74
CA ALA A 29 -10.86 -5.81 -3.86
C ALA A 29 -10.07 -6.79 -4.71
N THR A 30 -9.08 -6.27 -5.43
CA THR A 30 -8.15 -7.06 -6.24
C THR A 30 -6.74 -6.49 -6.18
N PHE A 31 -5.79 -7.22 -6.73
CA PHE A 31 -4.41 -6.79 -6.88
C PHE A 31 -4.04 -6.73 -8.37
N LEU A 32 -3.27 -5.72 -8.76
CA LEU A 32 -2.68 -5.63 -10.08
C LEU A 32 -1.18 -5.34 -9.96
N GLY A 33 -0.38 -6.31 -10.37
CA GLY A 33 1.08 -6.26 -10.44
C GLY A 33 1.63 -7.46 -11.19
N GLU A 34 2.95 -7.63 -11.20
CA GLU A 34 3.62 -8.66 -12.02
C GLU A 34 3.16 -10.10 -11.71
N LYS A 35 2.77 -10.37 -10.47
CA LYS A 35 2.28 -11.68 -10.03
C LYS A 35 0.82 -11.96 -10.38
N GLN A 36 0.12 -11.02 -11.04
CA GLN A 36 -1.27 -11.24 -11.42
C GLN A 36 -1.35 -12.27 -12.57
N THR A 37 -1.97 -13.41 -12.29
CA THR A 37 -2.13 -14.52 -13.25
C THR A 37 -3.38 -14.38 -14.09
N ASP A 38 -4.41 -13.71 -13.59
CA ASP A 38 -5.68 -13.53 -14.28
C ASP A 38 -5.65 -12.31 -15.21
N LYS A 39 -5.66 -12.59 -16.52
CA LYS A 39 -5.63 -11.57 -17.59
C LYS A 39 -6.93 -10.78 -17.72
N SER A 40 -8.03 -11.23 -17.11
CA SER A 40 -9.32 -10.51 -17.15
C SER A 40 -9.36 -9.34 -16.16
N ILE A 41 -8.53 -9.37 -15.10
CA ILE A 41 -8.55 -8.39 -14.02
C ILE A 41 -8.42 -6.94 -14.50
N PRO A 42 -7.51 -6.58 -15.41
CA PRO A 42 -7.44 -5.21 -15.91
C PRO A 42 -8.73 -4.70 -16.57
N ALA A 43 -9.43 -5.55 -17.34
CA ALA A 43 -10.70 -5.17 -17.97
C ALA A 43 -11.79 -4.93 -16.93
N ARG A 44 -11.89 -5.83 -15.96
CA ARG A 44 -12.84 -5.74 -14.84
C ARG A 44 -12.58 -4.53 -13.94
N ILE A 45 -11.30 -4.16 -13.76
CA ILE A 45 -10.94 -2.89 -13.10
C ILE A 45 -11.47 -1.72 -13.92
N ILE A 46 -11.21 -1.66 -15.23
CA ILE A 46 -11.69 -0.55 -16.09
C ILE A 46 -13.22 -0.42 -16.03
N GLU A 47 -13.94 -1.53 -15.97
CA GLU A 47 -15.41 -1.57 -15.83
C GLU A 47 -15.92 -1.13 -14.44
N GLY A 48 -15.03 -0.98 -13.46
CA GLY A 48 -15.38 -0.50 -12.11
C GLY A 48 -15.92 -1.60 -11.20
N GLU A 49 -15.63 -2.87 -11.47
CA GLU A 49 -16.08 -3.99 -10.61
C GLU A 49 -15.46 -3.97 -9.21
N PHE A 50 -14.28 -3.36 -9.07
CA PHE A 50 -13.51 -3.34 -7.83
C PHE A 50 -13.56 -1.98 -7.13
N SER A 51 -13.84 -2.01 -5.83
CA SER A 51 -13.79 -0.83 -4.97
C SER A 51 -12.37 -0.48 -4.53
N ILE A 52 -11.50 -1.49 -4.39
CA ILE A 52 -10.10 -1.32 -3.99
C ILE A 52 -9.20 -2.11 -4.94
N VAL A 53 -8.14 -1.47 -5.43
CA VAL A 53 -7.13 -2.13 -6.26
C VAL A 53 -5.77 -1.90 -5.63
N PHE A 54 -5.15 -2.97 -5.16
CA PHE A 54 -3.79 -2.96 -4.63
C PHE A 54 -2.77 -3.04 -5.76
N SER A 55 -1.63 -2.37 -5.61
CA SER A 55 -0.52 -2.43 -6.56
C SER A 55 0.82 -2.25 -5.86
N SER A 56 1.88 -2.76 -6.47
CA SER A 56 3.24 -2.42 -6.07
C SER A 56 3.65 -1.08 -6.70
N PRO A 57 4.65 -0.37 -6.17
CA PRO A 57 5.07 0.90 -6.75
C PRO A 57 5.62 0.72 -8.19
N GLU A 58 6.28 -0.40 -8.50
CA GLU A 58 6.74 -0.73 -9.87
C GLU A 58 5.56 -0.83 -10.84
N ALA A 59 4.54 -1.61 -10.46
CA ALA A 59 3.38 -1.84 -11.30
C ALA A 59 2.58 -0.56 -11.49
N ALA A 60 2.47 0.27 -10.44
CA ALA A 60 1.76 1.54 -10.48
C ALA A 60 2.40 2.55 -11.44
N LEU A 61 3.74 2.53 -11.56
CA LEU A 61 4.51 3.41 -12.43
C LEU A 61 4.71 2.87 -13.85
N ASN A 62 4.49 1.56 -14.03
CA ASN A 62 4.65 0.94 -15.33
C ASN A 62 3.56 1.44 -16.31
N LYS A 63 3.97 1.66 -17.58
CA LYS A 63 3.08 2.03 -18.69
C LYS A 63 2.21 0.87 -19.20
N GLY A 64 2.23 -0.28 -18.53
CA GLY A 64 1.49 -1.49 -18.86
C GLY A 64 -0.01 -1.46 -18.53
N PRO A 65 -0.62 -2.61 -18.17
CA PRO A 65 -2.06 -2.71 -17.90
C PRO A 65 -2.58 -1.72 -16.85
N TRP A 66 -1.75 -1.42 -15.84
CA TRP A 66 -2.09 -0.45 -14.79
C TRP A 66 -2.41 0.93 -15.36
N ARG A 67 -1.58 1.44 -16.27
CA ARG A 67 -1.77 2.77 -16.88
C ARG A 67 -3.13 2.89 -17.55
N ARG A 68 -3.62 1.86 -18.24
CA ARG A 68 -4.97 1.86 -18.82
C ARG A 68 -6.05 1.90 -17.74
N CYS A 69 -5.91 1.10 -16.69
CA CYS A 69 -6.87 1.07 -15.58
C CYS A 69 -7.04 2.44 -14.91
N ILE A 70 -5.96 3.19 -14.71
CA ILE A 70 -5.99 4.50 -14.04
C ILE A 70 -6.20 5.69 -14.98
N THR A 71 -6.53 5.47 -16.26
CA THR A 71 -6.71 6.56 -17.24
C THR A 71 -8.00 6.49 -18.02
N GLN A 72 -8.69 5.35 -17.95
CA GLN A 72 -9.82 5.02 -18.79
C GLN A 72 -10.88 4.28 -17.99
N GLY A 73 -12.12 4.41 -18.46
CA GLY A 73 -13.26 3.67 -17.96
C GLY A 73 -13.82 4.18 -16.63
N VAL A 74 -14.75 3.38 -16.12
CA VAL A 74 -15.58 3.68 -14.95
C VAL A 74 -14.71 3.85 -13.69
N PHE A 75 -13.65 3.06 -13.57
CA PHE A 75 -12.74 3.16 -12.42
C PHE A 75 -11.98 4.48 -12.38
N HIS A 76 -11.44 4.94 -13.51
CA HIS A 76 -10.79 6.25 -13.58
C HIS A 76 -11.77 7.37 -13.20
N ASP A 77 -12.97 7.38 -13.80
CA ASP A 77 -13.93 8.47 -13.59
C ASP A 77 -14.45 8.53 -12.15
N ASN A 78 -14.45 7.38 -11.45
CA ASN A 78 -14.88 7.24 -10.07
C ASN A 78 -13.74 7.19 -9.05
N LEU A 79 -12.46 7.26 -9.48
CA LEU A 79 -11.32 7.17 -8.57
C LEU A 79 -11.40 8.27 -7.50
N LYS A 80 -11.55 7.85 -6.24
CA LYS A 80 -11.72 8.77 -5.10
C LYS A 80 -10.40 9.07 -4.41
N ALA A 81 -9.55 8.05 -4.25
CA ALA A 81 -8.30 8.20 -3.55
C ALA A 81 -7.20 7.31 -4.11
N VAL A 82 -5.97 7.79 -3.98
CA VAL A 82 -4.73 7.01 -4.08
C VAL A 82 -4.13 6.97 -2.68
N VAL A 83 -3.92 5.76 -2.15
CA VAL A 83 -3.34 5.55 -0.83
C VAL A 83 -1.92 5.01 -1.02
N ILE A 84 -0.94 5.73 -0.47
CA ILE A 84 0.47 5.34 -0.48
C ILE A 84 0.82 4.94 0.94
N ASP A 85 0.99 3.62 1.15
CA ASP A 85 1.42 3.05 2.43
C ASP A 85 2.96 3.01 2.50
N GLU A 86 3.51 2.88 3.70
CA GLU A 86 4.96 2.86 3.96
C GLU A 86 5.75 3.98 3.26
N ALA A 87 5.19 5.19 3.26
CA ALA A 87 5.77 6.32 2.56
C ALA A 87 7.17 6.73 3.06
N HIS A 88 7.60 6.22 4.21
CA HIS A 88 8.98 6.39 4.68
C HIS A 88 10.01 5.79 3.70
N CYS A 89 9.64 4.81 2.85
CA CYS A 89 10.47 4.25 1.79
C CYS A 89 10.90 5.25 0.72
N ILE A 90 10.26 6.44 0.64
CA ILE A 90 10.68 7.56 -0.23
C ILE A 90 12.08 8.06 0.15
N THR A 91 12.37 8.07 1.45
CA THR A 91 13.65 8.56 1.97
C THR A 91 14.53 7.39 2.35
N GLN A 92 15.83 7.52 2.07
CA GLN A 92 16.80 6.52 2.45
C GLN A 92 17.01 6.54 3.97
N TRP A 93 16.23 5.74 4.67
CA TRP A 93 16.44 5.45 6.08
C TRP A 93 16.80 3.96 6.19
N GLY A 94 18.10 3.66 6.19
CA GLY A 94 18.59 2.28 6.18
C GLY A 94 18.45 1.56 4.83
N GLY A 95 18.35 0.23 4.87
CA GLY A 95 18.33 -0.65 3.68
C GLY A 95 16.98 -0.76 2.95
N GLU A 96 15.93 -0.10 3.42
CA GLU A 96 14.55 -0.24 2.89
C GLU A 96 14.15 0.90 1.93
N PHE A 97 15.13 1.57 1.32
CA PHE A 97 14.86 2.51 0.24
C PHE A 97 14.38 1.74 -1.00
N ARG A 98 13.23 2.16 -1.55
CA ARG A 98 12.70 1.61 -2.79
C ARG A 98 12.47 2.74 -3.78
N LYS A 99 13.33 2.80 -4.79
CA LYS A 99 13.48 3.94 -5.72
C LYS A 99 12.16 4.32 -6.38
N GLU A 100 11.29 3.35 -6.63
CA GLU A 100 9.98 3.53 -7.24
C GLU A 100 9.10 4.47 -6.41
N TYR A 101 9.18 4.45 -5.08
CA TYR A 101 8.43 5.38 -4.23
C TYR A 101 8.72 6.85 -4.55
N SER A 102 9.95 7.16 -4.98
CA SER A 102 10.33 8.53 -5.34
C SER A 102 9.65 9.08 -6.60
N HIS A 103 9.00 8.22 -7.39
CA HIS A 103 8.31 8.59 -8.62
C HIS A 103 6.78 8.53 -8.48
N LEU A 104 6.24 8.10 -7.34
CA LEU A 104 4.77 7.98 -7.14
C LEU A 104 4.02 9.31 -7.24
N GLY A 105 4.72 10.45 -7.10
CA GLY A 105 4.15 11.78 -7.38
C GLY A 105 3.67 11.93 -8.83
N GLU A 106 4.26 11.21 -9.79
CA GLU A 106 3.87 11.22 -11.20
C GLU A 106 2.42 10.77 -11.41
N LEU A 107 1.87 9.94 -10.50
CA LEU A 107 0.49 9.48 -10.56
C LEU A 107 -0.51 10.65 -10.57
N ARG A 108 -0.19 11.78 -9.94
CA ARG A 108 -1.04 12.98 -9.95
C ARG A 108 -1.28 13.54 -11.35
N SER A 109 -0.35 13.33 -12.27
CA SER A 109 -0.45 13.82 -13.65
C SER A 109 -1.41 12.99 -14.52
N VAL A 110 -1.76 11.78 -14.08
CA VAL A 110 -2.51 10.81 -14.87
C VAL A 110 -3.88 10.48 -14.29
N VAL A 111 -4.06 10.60 -12.98
CA VAL A 111 -5.35 10.39 -12.31
C VAL A 111 -6.22 11.66 -12.38
N PRO A 112 -7.54 11.57 -12.17
CA PRO A 112 -8.40 12.75 -12.14
C PRO A 112 -7.93 13.77 -11.11
N LYS A 113 -7.97 15.07 -11.44
CA LYS A 113 -7.57 16.16 -10.52
C LYS A 113 -8.34 16.20 -9.20
N LYS A 114 -9.54 15.60 -9.15
CA LYS A 114 -10.38 15.48 -7.94
C LYS A 114 -9.93 14.37 -6.99
N THR A 115 -8.97 13.53 -7.38
CA THR A 115 -8.51 12.37 -6.60
C THR A 115 -7.75 12.81 -5.36
N THR A 116 -8.13 12.28 -4.20
CA THR A 116 -7.43 12.57 -2.93
C THR A 116 -6.20 11.68 -2.81
N PHE A 117 -5.07 12.24 -2.37
CA PHE A 117 -3.88 11.44 -2.05
C PHE A 117 -3.78 11.30 -0.54
N VAL A 118 -3.71 10.07 -0.08
CA VAL A 118 -3.54 9.72 1.33
C VAL A 118 -2.18 9.03 1.47
N THR A 119 -1.40 9.48 2.44
CA THR A 119 -0.05 8.97 2.66
C THR A 119 0.05 8.48 4.09
N LEU A 120 0.45 7.22 4.26
CA LEU A 120 0.51 6.52 5.53
C LEU A 120 1.95 6.09 5.80
N THR A 121 2.36 6.19 7.06
CA THR A 121 3.65 5.69 7.54
C THR A 121 3.65 5.62 9.06
N ALA A 122 4.32 4.62 9.63
CA ALA A 122 4.52 4.51 11.06
C ALA A 122 5.57 5.51 11.59
N THR A 123 6.61 5.77 10.81
CA THR A 123 7.74 6.63 11.21
C THR A 123 7.92 7.77 10.20
N ALA A 124 7.80 9.01 10.67
CA ALA A 124 8.03 10.20 9.86
C ALA A 124 8.66 11.30 10.72
N THR A 125 10.00 11.33 10.76
CA THR A 125 10.70 12.48 11.33
C THR A 125 10.36 13.74 10.53
N ARG A 126 10.65 14.92 11.09
CA ARG A 126 10.35 16.19 10.42
C ARG A 126 11.03 16.32 9.05
N SER A 127 12.20 15.73 8.84
CA SER A 127 12.85 15.71 7.52
C SER A 127 12.14 14.75 6.57
N ILE A 128 11.91 13.51 7.00
CA ILE A 128 11.22 12.48 6.19
C ILE A 128 9.87 13.01 5.71
N LYS A 129 9.10 13.63 6.61
CA LYS A 129 7.82 14.24 6.25
C LYS A 129 7.95 15.31 5.16
N LYS A 130 8.96 16.19 5.24
CA LYS A 130 9.18 17.21 4.20
C LYS A 130 9.53 16.58 2.86
N ASP A 131 10.35 15.53 2.88
CA ASP A 131 10.79 14.83 1.68
C ASP A 131 9.64 14.06 1.03
N ILE A 132 8.80 13.38 1.82
CA ILE A 132 7.56 12.74 1.37
C ILE A 132 6.66 13.77 0.69
N MET A 133 6.39 14.89 1.37
CA MET A 133 5.50 15.93 0.85
C MET A 133 6.01 16.54 -0.45
N LYS A 134 7.32 16.80 -0.54
CA LYS A 134 7.96 17.31 -1.75
C LYS A 134 7.89 16.30 -2.89
N THR A 135 8.21 15.04 -2.62
CA THR A 135 8.31 13.96 -3.61
C THR A 135 6.94 13.58 -4.17
N LEU A 136 5.92 13.56 -3.32
CA LEU A 136 4.54 13.25 -3.70
C LEU A 136 3.75 14.50 -4.15
N ASP A 137 4.42 15.63 -4.40
CA ASP A 137 3.81 16.90 -4.82
C ASP A 137 2.58 17.27 -3.96
N MET A 138 2.76 17.24 -2.65
CA MET A 138 1.74 17.56 -1.66
C MET A 138 1.90 19.01 -1.16
N ASP A 139 0.86 19.81 -1.32
CA ASP A 139 0.84 21.19 -0.82
C ASP A 139 0.71 21.20 0.72
N MET A 140 1.80 21.54 1.39
CA MET A 140 1.89 21.69 2.85
C MET A 140 0.80 22.56 3.48
N LYS A 141 0.24 23.54 2.75
CA LYS A 141 -0.81 24.43 3.26
C LYS A 141 -2.21 23.81 3.16
N LYS A 142 -2.40 22.85 2.26
CA LYS A 142 -3.69 22.20 2.00
C LYS A 142 -3.77 20.79 2.55
N THR A 143 -2.64 20.18 2.87
CA THR A 143 -2.58 18.82 3.42
C THR A 143 -2.90 18.84 4.91
N CYS A 144 -3.96 18.10 5.29
CA CYS A 144 -4.21 17.75 6.68
C CYS A 144 -3.17 16.73 7.14
N ILE A 145 -2.47 17.03 8.23
CA ILE A 145 -1.50 16.14 8.85
C ILE A 145 -2.10 15.63 10.15
N ILE A 146 -2.23 14.31 10.25
CA ILE A 146 -2.63 13.61 11.47
C ILE A 146 -1.40 12.85 11.99
N SER A 147 -1.10 13.00 13.28
CA SER A 147 -0.01 12.28 13.92
C SER A 147 -0.47 11.83 15.30
N VAL A 148 -0.23 10.55 15.61
CA VAL A 148 -0.68 9.92 16.85
C VAL A 148 0.55 9.36 17.56
N ILE A 149 0.56 9.46 18.89
CA ILE A 149 1.61 8.90 19.71
C ILE A 149 1.43 7.37 19.74
N PRO A 150 2.46 6.56 19.45
CA PRO A 150 2.33 5.10 19.39
C PRO A 150 2.28 4.42 20.77
N GLU A 151 2.17 5.21 21.85
CA GLU A 151 2.15 4.71 23.23
C GLU A 151 0.95 3.78 23.46
N ARG A 152 1.22 2.62 24.06
CA ARG A 152 0.21 1.62 24.40
C ARG A 152 0.20 1.42 25.91
N PRO A 153 -0.70 2.09 26.66
CA PRO A 153 -0.71 2.04 28.12
C PRO A 153 -1.01 0.64 28.67
N ASN A 154 -1.56 -0.24 27.85
CA ASN A 154 -1.83 -1.64 28.17
C ASN A 154 -0.62 -2.58 27.97
N LEU A 155 0.56 -2.06 27.57
CA LEU A 155 1.78 -2.85 27.44
C LEU A 155 2.75 -2.53 28.57
N SER A 156 3.21 -3.59 29.26
CA SER A 156 4.32 -3.51 30.23
C SER A 156 5.57 -4.11 29.60
N TYR A 157 6.70 -3.40 29.70
CA TYR A 157 7.98 -3.86 29.17
C TYR A 157 8.82 -4.47 30.30
N TYR A 158 9.32 -5.68 30.09
CA TYR A 158 10.23 -6.37 31.02
C TYR A 158 11.41 -6.97 30.26
N VAL A 159 12.61 -6.84 30.82
CA VAL A 159 13.85 -7.37 30.22
C VAL A 159 14.47 -8.35 31.21
N GLN A 160 14.75 -9.57 30.75
CA GLN A 160 15.42 -10.60 31.54
C GLN A 160 16.68 -11.07 30.83
N LYS A 161 17.76 -11.25 31.58
CA LYS A 161 19.00 -11.82 31.05
C LYS A 161 18.76 -13.27 30.62
N SER A 162 19.02 -13.56 29.35
CA SER A 162 19.05 -14.93 28.84
C SER A 162 20.24 -15.69 29.42
N SER A 163 20.02 -16.92 29.88
CA SER A 163 21.09 -17.87 30.24
C SER A 163 21.71 -18.54 29.02
N LYS A 164 21.08 -18.45 27.84
CA LYS A 164 21.63 -18.92 26.57
C LYS A 164 22.48 -17.82 25.94
N ILE A 165 23.76 -18.15 25.70
CA ILE A 165 24.65 -17.41 24.80
C ILE A 165 24.31 -17.88 23.39
N TRP A 166 23.71 -17.00 22.58
CA TRP A 166 23.56 -17.27 21.16
C TRP A 166 24.93 -17.04 20.51
N GLN A 167 25.61 -18.11 20.09
CA GLN A 167 26.79 -18.00 19.25
C GLN A 167 26.33 -17.58 17.86
N ILE A 168 26.87 -16.45 17.38
CA ILE A 168 26.68 -15.89 16.04
C ILE A 168 27.71 -16.51 15.11
#